data_AF-A0A933WZY2-F1
#
_entry.id   AF-A0A933WZY2-F1
#
_cell.length_a   1.000
_cell.length_b   1.000
_cell.length_c   1.000
_cell.angle_alpha   90.00
_cell.angle_beta   90.00
_cell.angle_gamma   90.00
#
_symmetry.space_group_name_H-M   'P 1'
#
loop_
_entity.id
_entity.type
_entity.pdbx_description
1 polymer ?
#
loop_
_entity_poly.entity_id
_entity_poly.type
_entity_poly.pdbx_seq_one_letter_code
_entity_poly.pdbx_strand_id
1 'polypeptide(L)'
;MITTGAGKAAPRPGLGAILASPGVFSILFWGASFVATRVALEGFTPAGLVAARFLLGGAVVALVAGLRRTKPWPLREDRARSLLLRPRARRAHPHAGVRAAAHLGDPLGLDRVLGQCASGLAFFCWAATIERFGALRAGLLIYLQPFVTLSLSLGLLHESVGWSTLLGGPVVLLGVALAARR
;
A
#
# COMPACT_ATOMS: atom_id res chain seq x y z
N MET A 1 23.61 -15.17 26.92
CA MET A 1 22.37 -14.94 27.68
C MET A 1 21.73 -13.66 27.13
N ILE A 2 20.94 -13.78 26.07
CA ILE A 2 20.27 -12.67 25.37
C ILE A 2 18.87 -12.57 25.96
N THR A 3 18.58 -11.51 26.70
CA THR A 3 17.25 -11.25 27.29
C THR A 3 16.43 -10.43 26.29
N THR A 4 15.59 -11.12 25.50
CA THR A 4 14.62 -10.46 24.63
C THR A 4 13.49 -9.93 25.52
N GLY A 5 13.40 -8.61 25.68
CA GLY A 5 12.25 -7.97 26.30
C GLY A 5 10.99 -8.30 25.51
N ALA A 6 10.16 -9.18 26.08
CA ALA A 6 8.86 -9.55 25.54
C ALA A 6 7.93 -8.33 25.62
N GLY A 7 7.94 -7.50 24.57
CA GLY A 7 6.79 -6.65 24.29
C GLY A 7 5.58 -7.56 24.17
N LYS A 8 4.56 -7.34 25.01
CA LYS A 8 3.31 -8.13 25.01
C LYS A 8 2.80 -8.23 23.57
N ALA A 9 2.96 -9.40 22.97
CA ALA A 9 2.46 -9.67 21.63
C ALA A 9 0.95 -9.44 21.65
N ALA A 10 0.45 -8.58 20.77
CA ALA A 10 -0.99 -8.38 20.63
C ALA A 10 -1.68 -9.74 20.41
N PRO A 11 -2.82 -9.99 21.07
CA PRO A 11 -3.52 -11.27 20.93
C PRO A 11 -3.85 -11.53 19.46
N ARG A 12 -3.52 -12.73 18.98
CA ARG A 12 -3.75 -13.12 17.59
C ARG A 12 -5.26 -13.12 17.32
N PRO A 13 -5.75 -12.41 16.29
CA PRO A 13 -7.17 -12.43 15.98
C PRO A 13 -7.61 -13.85 15.60
N GLY A 14 -8.76 -14.28 16.12
CA GLY A 14 -9.36 -15.56 15.73
C GLY A 14 -9.83 -15.55 14.27
N LEU A 15 -9.97 -16.74 13.67
CA LEU A 15 -10.35 -16.90 12.26
C LEU A 15 -11.62 -16.11 11.88
N GLY A 16 -12.64 -16.10 12.75
CA GLY A 16 -13.86 -15.34 12.54
C GLY A 16 -13.64 -13.82 12.47
N ALA A 17 -12.72 -13.27 13.26
CA ALA A 17 -12.38 -11.85 13.22
C ALA A 17 -11.58 -11.49 11.96
N ILE A 18 -10.74 -12.40 11.46
CA ILE A 18 -10.03 -12.23 10.19
C ILE A 18 -11.03 -12.22 9.02
N LEU A 19 -11.98 -13.17 9.02
CA LEU A 19 -12.99 -13.28 7.97
C LEU A 19 -14.00 -12.13 7.98
N ALA A 20 -14.35 -11.62 9.17
CA ALA A 20 -15.23 -10.46 9.32
C ALA A 20 -14.51 -9.11 9.11
N SER A 21 -13.19 -9.12 8.92
CA SER A 21 -12.43 -7.88 8.72
C SER A 21 -12.79 -7.23 7.37
N PRO A 22 -12.68 -5.89 7.26
CA PRO A 22 -12.77 -5.18 5.98
C PRO A 22 -11.74 -5.67 4.93
N GLY A 23 -10.73 -6.45 5.37
CA GLY A 23 -9.76 -7.09 4.49
C GLY A 23 -10.40 -8.08 3.52
N VAL A 24 -11.39 -8.87 3.94
CA VAL A 24 -12.06 -9.82 3.03
C VAL A 24 -12.84 -9.09 1.95
N PHE A 25 -13.57 -8.04 2.32
CA PHE A 25 -14.23 -7.16 1.35
C PHE A 25 -13.23 -6.57 0.35
N SER A 26 -12.06 -6.12 0.86
CA SER A 26 -11.00 -5.57 0.02
C SER A 26 -10.45 -6.61 -0.96
N ILE A 27 -10.27 -7.87 -0.55
CA ILE A 27 -9.80 -8.96 -1.42
C ILE A 27 -10.80 -9.22 -2.54
N LEU A 28 -12.10 -9.32 -2.22
CA LEU A 28 -13.14 -9.55 -3.23
C LEU A 28 -13.23 -8.39 -4.22
N PHE A 29 -13.29 -7.16 -3.70
CA PHE A 29 -13.42 -5.96 -4.51
C PHE A 29 -12.19 -5.75 -5.39
N TRP A 30 -11.00 -5.96 -4.84
CA TRP A 30 -9.75 -5.80 -5.57
C TRP A 30 -9.53 -6.93 -6.58
N GLY A 31 -9.88 -8.17 -6.24
CA GLY A 31 -9.82 -9.31 -7.16
C GLY A 31 -10.77 -9.16 -8.36
N ALA A 32 -12.03 -8.77 -8.12
CA ALA A 32 -12.99 -8.49 -9.19
C ALA A 32 -12.49 -7.38 -10.14
N SER A 33 -11.70 -6.44 -9.61
CA SER A 33 -11.16 -5.34 -10.41
C SER A 33 -10.21 -5.79 -11.52
N PHE A 34 -9.60 -6.98 -11.46
CA PHE A 34 -8.70 -7.44 -12.54
C PHE A 34 -9.46 -7.92 -13.75
N VAL A 35 -10.56 -8.63 -13.53
CA VAL A 35 -11.48 -9.03 -14.60
C VAL A 35 -12.07 -7.77 -15.24
N ALA A 36 -12.54 -6.82 -14.42
CA ALA A 36 -13.04 -5.54 -14.92
C ALA A 36 -11.98 -4.75 -15.69
N THR A 37 -10.72 -4.75 -15.23
CA THR A 37 -9.60 -4.08 -15.93
C THR A 37 -9.33 -4.74 -17.28
N ARG A 38 -9.41 -6.08 -17.38
CA ARG A 38 -9.27 -6.76 -18.68
C ARG A 38 -10.33 -6.34 -19.67
N VAL A 39 -11.59 -6.36 -19.24
CA VAL A 39 -12.71 -5.95 -20.08
C VAL A 39 -12.54 -4.48 -20.48
N ALA A 40 -12.16 -3.61 -19.55
CA ALA A 40 -11.94 -2.20 -19.84
C ALA A 40 -10.80 -1.95 -20.86
N LEU A 41 -9.76 -2.78 -20.86
CA LEU A 41 -8.65 -2.67 -21.82
C LEU A 41 -9.06 -3.03 -23.26
N GLU A 42 -10.25 -3.59 -23.49
CA GLU A 42 -10.79 -3.77 -24.85
C GLU A 42 -11.18 -2.43 -25.50
N GLY A 43 -11.55 -1.42 -24.68
CA GLY A 43 -11.96 -0.09 -25.15
C GLY A 43 -11.03 1.05 -24.73
N PHE A 44 -10.11 0.83 -23.79
CA PHE A 44 -9.22 1.85 -23.26
C PHE A 44 -7.75 1.44 -23.39
N THR A 45 -6.88 2.42 -23.66
CA THR A 45 -5.43 2.22 -23.50
C THR A 45 -5.09 2.08 -22.01
N PRO A 46 -3.97 1.41 -21.64
CA PRO A 46 -3.56 1.30 -20.24
C PRO A 46 -3.43 2.65 -19.54
N ALA A 47 -2.84 3.64 -20.22
CA ALA A 47 -2.72 4.99 -19.69
C ALA A 47 -4.10 5.66 -19.52
N GLY A 48 -4.99 5.53 -20.50
CA GLY A 48 -6.35 6.07 -20.43
C GLY A 48 -7.17 5.46 -19.29
N LEU A 49 -7.06 4.15 -19.09
CA LEU A 49 -7.75 3.45 -17.99
C LEU A 49 -7.25 3.90 -16.63
N VAL A 50 -5.94 4.07 -16.47
CA VAL A 50 -5.33 4.58 -15.24
C VAL A 50 -5.76 6.02 -14.97
N ALA A 51 -5.74 6.88 -15.99
CA ALA A 51 -6.21 8.26 -15.88
C ALA A 51 -7.68 8.31 -15.44
N ALA A 52 -8.56 7.52 -16.07
CA ALA A 52 -9.97 7.42 -15.69
C ALA A 52 -10.14 6.95 -14.24
N ARG A 53 -9.34 5.97 -13.78
CA ARG A 53 -9.38 5.46 -12.40
C ARG A 53 -9.04 6.55 -11.38
N PHE A 54 -8.03 7.37 -11.64
CA PHE A 54 -7.65 8.46 -10.75
C PHE A 54 -8.62 9.64 -10.78
N LEU A 55 -9.19 9.95 -11.95
CA LEU A 55 -10.22 10.99 -12.07
C LEU A 55 -11.48 10.60 -11.30
N LEU A 56 -11.97 9.38 -11.48
CA LEU A 56 -13.15 8.87 -10.77
C LEU A 56 -12.89 8.77 -9.26
N GLY A 57 -11.74 8.21 -8.86
CA GLY A 57 -11.37 8.11 -7.45
C GLY A 57 -11.23 9.48 -6.78
N GLY A 58 -10.60 10.44 -7.46
CA GLY A 58 -10.51 11.82 -7.01
C GLY A 58 -11.87 12.49 -6.88
N ALA A 59 -12.77 12.31 -7.85
CA ALA A 59 -14.13 12.84 -7.81
C ALA A 59 -14.95 12.27 -6.64
N VAL A 60 -14.86 10.96 -6.40
CA VAL A 60 -15.54 10.32 -5.26
C VAL A 60 -15.00 10.85 -3.93
N VAL A 61 -13.67 10.96 -3.77
CA VAL A 61 -13.07 11.52 -2.56
C VAL A 61 -13.49 12.98 -2.36
N ALA A 62 -13.49 13.79 -3.42
CA ALA A 62 -13.92 15.18 -3.36
C ALA A 62 -15.41 15.31 -2.99
N LEU A 63 -16.28 14.48 -3.57
CA LEU A 63 -17.69 14.40 -3.23
C LEU A 63 -17.89 14.04 -1.76
N VAL A 64 -17.23 12.97 -1.29
CA VAL A 64 -17.33 12.53 0.11
C VAL A 64 -16.81 13.61 1.06
N ALA A 65 -15.69 14.27 0.72
CA ALA A 65 -15.15 15.36 1.52
C ALA A 65 -16.12 16.57 1.56
N GLY A 66 -16.72 16.91 0.42
CA GLY A 66 -17.73 17.96 0.32
C GLY A 66 -18.99 17.65 1.14
N LEU A 67 -19.52 16.43 1.02
CA LEU A 67 -20.70 15.97 1.77
C LEU A 67 -20.45 15.88 3.27
N ARG A 68 -19.25 15.43 3.68
CA ARG A 68 -18.89 15.29 5.10
C ARG A 68 -18.35 16.58 5.71
N ARG A 69 -18.18 17.65 4.92
CA ARG A 69 -17.46 18.90 5.28
C ARG A 69 -16.13 18.64 5.99
N THR A 70 -15.52 17.49 5.72
CA THR A 70 -14.21 17.17 6.27
C THR A 70 -13.23 18.04 5.52
N LYS A 71 -12.39 18.79 6.24
CA LYS A 71 -11.23 19.40 5.60
C LYS A 71 -10.29 18.24 5.26
N PRO A 72 -10.12 17.88 3.97
CA PRO A 72 -9.34 16.70 3.60
C PRO A 72 -7.84 16.91 3.83
N TRP A 73 -7.46 18.09 4.33
CA TRP A 73 -6.09 18.58 4.30
C TRP A 73 -5.74 19.41 5.54
N PRO A 74 -4.49 19.33 6.06
CA PRO A 74 -4.02 20.22 7.09
C PRO A 74 -3.98 21.66 6.56
N LEU A 75 -4.75 22.53 7.22
CA LEU A 75 -4.87 23.96 6.94
C LEU A 75 -3.51 24.64 7.10
N ARG A 76 -3.30 25.73 6.34
CA ARG A 76 -2.04 26.50 6.26
C ARG A 76 -1.44 26.92 7.62
N GLU A 77 -2.23 27.03 8.70
CA GLU A 77 -1.75 27.44 10.03
C GLU A 77 -0.79 26.44 10.68
N ASP A 78 -0.98 25.13 10.48
CA ASP A 78 -0.05 24.11 10.99
C ASP A 78 1.26 24.03 10.19
N ARG A 79 1.29 24.58 8.95
CA ARG A 79 2.47 24.59 8.08
C ARG A 79 3.52 25.62 8.50
N ALA A 80 3.08 26.80 8.96
CA ALA A 80 4.00 27.81 9.45
C ALA A 80 4.68 27.35 10.74
N ARG A 81 3.91 26.73 11.64
CA ARG A 81 4.41 26.15 12.90
C ARG A 81 5.36 24.98 12.65
N SER A 82 5.05 24.09 11.69
CA SER A 82 5.94 22.97 11.36
C SER A 82 7.25 23.43 10.71
N LEU A 83 7.23 24.49 9.89
CA LEU A 83 8.42 25.15 9.32
C LEU A 83 9.29 25.84 10.38
N LEU A 84 8.67 26.55 11.33
CA LEU A 84 9.35 27.26 12.42
C LEU A 84 10.04 26.31 13.43
N LEU A 85 9.49 25.11 13.63
CA LEU A 85 10.02 24.14 14.61
C LEU A 85 11.12 23.22 14.01
N ARG A 86 11.37 23.25 12.70
CA ARG A 86 12.33 22.35 12.02
C ARG A 86 13.77 22.44 12.51
N PRO A 87 14.38 23.63 12.68
CA PRO A 87 15.79 23.72 13.06
C PRO A 87 16.02 23.24 14.49
N ARG A 88 15.03 23.44 15.37
CA ARG A 88 15.05 23.01 16.78
C ARG A 88 14.86 21.50 16.91
N ALA A 89 13.93 20.92 16.16
CA ALA A 89 13.68 19.47 16.17
C ALA A 89 14.84 18.64 15.59
N ARG A 90 15.48 19.11 14.49
CA ARG A 90 16.68 18.46 13.92
C ARG A 90 17.89 18.47 14.86
N ARG A 91 18.04 19.49 15.71
CA ARG A 91 19.12 19.54 16.71
C ARG A 91 18.84 18.69 17.95
N ALA A 92 17.57 18.51 18.33
CA ALA A 92 17.20 17.77 19.53
C ALA A 92 17.26 16.25 19.37
N HIS A 93 17.02 15.71 18.15
CA HIS A 93 16.95 14.27 17.93
C HIS A 93 17.65 13.80 16.64
N PRO A 94 19.00 13.75 16.62
CA PRO A 94 19.77 13.31 15.45
C PRO A 94 19.59 11.83 15.07
N HIS A 95 19.09 11.00 16.00
CA HIS A 95 18.88 9.55 15.81
C HIS A 95 17.40 9.14 15.76
N ALA A 96 16.46 10.08 15.79
CA ALA A 96 15.05 9.74 15.60
C ALA A 96 14.86 9.37 14.12
N GLY A 97 14.90 8.07 13.83
CA GLY A 97 14.76 7.50 12.49
C GLY A 97 13.47 7.87 11.78
N VAL A 98 13.27 7.31 10.59
CA VAL A 98 12.19 7.49 9.58
C VAL A 98 10.85 8.08 10.08
N ARG A 99 10.38 7.70 11.27
CA ARG A 99 9.16 8.24 11.91
C ARG A 99 9.22 9.73 12.26
N ALA A 100 10.36 10.28 12.67
CA ALA A 100 10.51 11.73 12.90
C ALA A 100 10.66 12.51 11.60
N ALA A 101 11.25 11.90 10.56
CA ALA A 101 11.29 12.47 9.21
C ALA A 101 9.91 12.48 8.54
N ALA A 102 9.06 11.50 8.82
CA ALA A 102 7.69 11.43 8.29
C ALA A 102 6.77 12.56 8.81
N HIS A 103 6.97 13.03 10.04
CA HIS A 103 6.26 14.20 10.58
C HIS A 103 6.77 15.54 10.03
N LEU A 104 7.92 15.56 9.35
CA LEU A 104 8.53 16.74 8.74
C LEU A 104 8.06 16.96 7.28
N GLY A 105 6.79 16.66 6.97
CA GLY A 105 6.18 16.74 5.63
C GLY A 105 6.57 17.98 4.82
N ASP A 106 6.77 17.79 3.51
CA ASP A 106 7.36 18.75 2.58
C ASP A 106 6.44 19.98 2.36
N PRO A 107 6.93 21.24 2.54
CA PRO A 107 6.13 22.46 2.35
C PRO A 107 5.51 22.58 0.95
N LEU A 108 6.11 21.95 -0.06
CA LEU A 108 5.65 21.95 -1.44
C LEU A 108 4.60 20.87 -1.74
N GLY A 109 4.36 19.94 -0.80
CA GLY A 109 3.49 18.77 -1.04
C GLY A 109 4.04 17.78 -2.06
N LEU A 110 5.35 17.82 -2.32
CA LEU A 110 6.04 16.98 -3.29
C LEU A 110 5.95 15.50 -2.91
N ASP A 111 5.97 15.18 -1.62
CA ASP A 111 5.72 13.84 -1.08
C ASP A 111 4.38 13.25 -1.56
N ARG A 112 3.34 14.09 -1.67
CA ARG A 112 2.02 13.67 -2.15
C ARG A 112 2.00 13.47 -3.66
N VAL A 113 2.62 14.39 -4.40
CA VAL A 113 2.76 14.27 -5.85
C VAL A 113 3.56 13.01 -6.18
N LEU A 114 4.67 12.77 -5.48
CA LEU A 114 5.50 11.58 -5.63
C LEU A 114 4.73 10.31 -5.28
N GLY A 115 3.97 10.28 -4.18
CA GLY A 115 3.14 9.13 -3.81
C GLY A 115 2.04 8.84 -4.85
N GLN A 116 1.42 9.89 -5.38
CA GLN A 116 0.41 9.78 -6.43
C GLN A 116 1.02 9.33 -7.77
N CYS A 117 2.18 9.85 -8.13
CA CYS A 117 2.93 9.46 -9.32
C CYS A 117 3.44 8.03 -9.23
N ALA A 118 3.97 7.61 -8.08
CA ALA A 118 4.43 6.24 -7.85
C ALA A 118 3.26 5.25 -7.95
N SER A 119 2.11 5.59 -7.36
CA SER A 119 0.88 4.80 -7.49
C SER A 119 0.41 4.75 -8.94
N GLY A 120 0.48 5.88 -9.66
CA GLY A 120 0.11 5.96 -11.07
C GLY A 120 0.96 5.07 -11.97
N LEU A 121 2.28 5.11 -11.78
CA LEU A 121 3.20 4.24 -12.50
C LEU A 121 2.95 2.76 -12.17
N ALA A 122 2.72 2.43 -10.90
CA ALA A 122 2.40 1.06 -10.49
C ALA A 122 1.11 0.56 -11.15
N PHE A 123 0.03 1.36 -11.15
CA PHE A 123 -1.22 1.00 -11.82
C PHE A 123 -1.07 0.91 -13.34
N PHE A 124 -0.22 1.74 -13.95
CA PHE A 124 0.09 1.66 -15.38
C PHE A 124 0.81 0.35 -15.71
N CYS A 125 1.89 0.02 -14.99
CA CYS A 125 2.60 -1.24 -15.16
C CYS A 125 1.68 -2.44 -14.94
N TRP A 126 0.77 -2.33 -13.98
CA TRP A 126 -0.24 -3.35 -13.72
C TRP A 126 -1.24 -3.49 -14.88
N ALA A 127 -1.81 -2.38 -15.36
CA ALA A 127 -2.71 -2.39 -16.51
C ALA A 127 -2.02 -2.97 -17.76
N ALA A 128 -0.76 -2.61 -18.01
CA ALA A 128 0.04 -3.16 -19.11
C ALA A 128 0.31 -4.67 -18.94
N THR A 129 0.53 -5.15 -17.71
CA THR A 129 0.70 -6.58 -17.41
C THR A 129 -0.59 -7.35 -17.69
N ILE A 130 -1.72 -6.80 -17.22
CA ILE A 130 -3.05 -7.33 -17.47
C ILE A 130 -3.33 -7.35 -18.98
N GLU A 131 -3.01 -6.28 -19.71
CA GLU A 131 -3.14 -6.18 -21.16
C GLU A 131 -2.41 -7.33 -21.88
N ARG A 132 -1.14 -7.57 -21.50
CA ARG A 132 -0.25 -8.55 -22.13
C ARG A 132 -0.56 -10.01 -21.77
N PHE A 133 -0.81 -10.30 -20.49
CA PHE A 133 -0.88 -11.69 -20.00
C PHE A 133 -2.28 -12.16 -19.62
N GLY A 134 -3.26 -11.26 -19.56
CA GLY A 134 -4.61 -11.57 -19.09
C GLY A 134 -4.77 -11.42 -17.57
N ALA A 135 -6.03 -11.30 -17.09
CA ALA A 135 -6.34 -11.11 -15.67
C ALA A 135 -5.83 -12.25 -14.80
N LEU A 136 -5.98 -13.49 -15.26
CA LEU A 136 -5.63 -14.68 -14.48
C LEU A 136 -4.13 -14.77 -14.23
N ARG A 137 -3.31 -14.72 -15.29
CA ARG A 137 -1.84 -14.81 -15.17
C ARG A 137 -1.25 -13.60 -14.48
N ALA A 138 -1.76 -12.40 -14.75
CA ALA A 138 -1.37 -11.21 -14.00
C ALA A 138 -1.70 -11.38 -12.51
N GLY A 139 -2.90 -11.85 -12.18
CA GLY A 139 -3.33 -12.14 -10.82
C GLY A 139 -2.42 -13.09 -10.05
N LEU A 140 -1.75 -14.03 -10.72
CA LEU A 140 -0.76 -14.91 -10.08
C LEU A 140 0.45 -14.14 -9.53
N LEU A 141 0.83 -13.02 -10.16
CA LEU A 141 2.00 -12.23 -9.74
C LEU A 141 1.79 -11.53 -8.38
N ILE A 142 0.54 -11.30 -7.99
CA ILE A 142 0.23 -10.68 -6.69
C ILE A 142 0.54 -11.58 -5.52
N TYR A 143 0.55 -12.90 -5.72
CA TYR A 143 1.00 -13.81 -4.68
C TYR A 143 2.49 -13.63 -4.33
N LEU A 144 3.26 -12.88 -5.15
CA LEU A 144 4.62 -12.45 -4.82
C LEU A 144 4.66 -11.21 -3.92
N GLN A 145 3.60 -10.41 -3.90
CA GLN A 145 3.49 -9.20 -3.07
C GLN A 145 3.80 -9.44 -1.57
N PRO A 146 3.28 -10.48 -0.89
CA PRO A 146 3.59 -10.72 0.52
C PRO A 146 5.10 -10.93 0.78
N PHE A 147 5.87 -11.43 -0.19
CA PHE A 147 7.32 -11.58 -0.06
C PHE A 147 8.05 -10.26 -0.18
N VAL A 148 7.63 -9.41 -1.13
CA VAL A 148 8.16 -8.04 -1.24
C VAL A 148 7.92 -7.29 0.07
N THR A 149 6.70 -7.39 0.62
CA THR A 149 6.38 -6.79 1.92
C THR A 149 7.21 -7.39 3.05
N LEU A 150 7.38 -8.73 3.09
CA LEU A 150 8.19 -9.40 4.09
C LEU A 150 9.66 -8.95 4.05
N SER A 151 10.26 -8.89 2.86
CA SER A 151 11.64 -8.46 2.67
C SER A 151 11.85 -7.01 3.09
N LEU A 152 10.94 -6.12 2.71
CA LEU A 152 10.98 -4.71 3.13
C LEU A 152 10.77 -4.58 4.65
N SER A 153 9.87 -5.38 5.23
CA SER A 153 9.64 -5.39 6.68
C SER A 153 10.86 -5.84 7.47
N LEU A 154 11.56 -6.88 7.00
CA LEU A 154 12.81 -7.36 7.59
C LEU A 154 13.96 -6.34 7.44
N GLY A 155 14.08 -5.75 6.25
CA GLY A 155 15.21 -4.85 5.93
C GLY A 155 15.05 -3.42 6.46
N LEU A 156 13.83 -2.89 6.50
CA LEU A 156 13.56 -1.48 6.85
C LEU A 156 12.88 -1.30 8.20
N LEU A 157 11.99 -2.21 8.60
CA LEU A 157 11.22 -2.07 9.84
C LEU A 157 11.78 -2.90 11.00
N HIS A 158 12.71 -3.83 10.73
CA HIS A 158 13.29 -4.77 11.72
C HIS A 158 12.25 -5.49 12.58
N GLU A 159 11.07 -5.78 12.00
CA GLU A 159 10.01 -6.49 12.71
C GLU A 159 10.34 -7.98 12.85
N SER A 160 10.01 -8.55 14.02
CA SER A 160 10.22 -9.98 14.29
C SER A 160 9.20 -10.83 13.53
N VAL A 161 9.68 -11.56 12.52
CA VAL A 161 8.85 -12.46 11.71
C VAL A 161 8.70 -13.80 12.43
N GLY A 162 7.45 -14.21 12.66
CA GLY A 162 7.15 -15.51 13.24
C GLY A 162 7.46 -16.68 12.30
N TRP A 163 7.86 -17.82 12.87
CA TRP A 163 8.21 -19.04 12.12
C TRP A 163 7.10 -19.54 11.19
N SER A 164 5.84 -19.34 11.54
CA SER A 164 4.69 -19.71 10.69
C SER A 164 4.68 -18.96 9.35
N THR A 165 5.11 -17.69 9.34
CA THR A 165 5.16 -16.86 8.12
C THR A 165 6.30 -17.28 7.21
N LEU A 166 7.44 -17.68 7.80
CA LEU A 166 8.59 -18.21 7.05
C LEU A 166 8.30 -19.56 6.40
N LEU A 167 7.48 -20.42 7.04
CA LEU A 167 7.09 -21.72 6.48
C LEU A 167 5.94 -21.61 5.47
N GLY A 168 4.97 -20.72 5.69
CA GLY A 168 3.87 -20.50 4.74
C GLY A 168 4.34 -19.90 3.42
N GLY A 169 5.41 -19.11 3.44
CA GLY A 169 5.98 -18.47 2.26
C GLY A 169 6.35 -19.44 1.13
N PRO A 170 7.27 -20.40 1.36
CA PRO A 170 7.62 -21.41 0.37
C PRO A 170 6.42 -22.19 -0.19
N VAL A 171 5.41 -22.48 0.64
CA VAL A 171 4.19 -23.19 0.21
C VAL A 171 3.39 -22.35 -0.79
N VAL A 172 3.21 -21.05 -0.51
CA VAL A 172 2.54 -20.12 -1.45
C VAL A 172 3.32 -20.02 -2.75
N LEU A 173 4.65 -19.88 -2.71
CA LEU A 173 5.49 -19.81 -3.91
C LEU A 173 5.41 -21.09 -4.73
N LEU A 174 5.42 -22.26 -4.09
CA LEU A 174 5.24 -23.55 -4.77
C LEU A 174 3.87 -23.61 -5.45
N GLY A 175 2.79 -23.19 -4.77
CA GLY A 175 1.45 -23.14 -5.35
C GLY A 175 1.39 -22.24 -6.58
N VAL A 176 1.98 -21.05 -6.51
CA VAL A 176 2.06 -20.11 -7.64
C VAL A 176 2.89 -20.70 -8.79
N ALA A 177 4.04 -21.29 -8.48
CA ALA A 177 4.92 -21.88 -9.49
C ALA A 177 4.25 -23.06 -10.22
N LEU A 178 3.47 -23.88 -9.50
CA LEU A 178 2.68 -24.96 -10.11
C LEU A 178 1.52 -24.41 -10.95
N ALA A 179 0.82 -23.39 -10.46
CA ALA A 179 -0.28 -22.74 -11.19
C ALA A 179 0.20 -22.02 -12.46
N ALA A 180 1.39 -21.42 -12.43
CA ALA A 180 1.98 -20.70 -13.55
C ALA A 180 2.57 -21.61 -14.65
N ARG A 181 2.71 -22.92 -14.40
CA ARG A 181 3.22 -23.91 -15.36
C ARG A 181 2.15 -24.50 -16.28
N ARG A 182 0.88 -24.11 -16.13
CA ARG A 182 -0.25 -24.55 -16.97
C ARG A 182 -0.75 -23.39 -17.84
#